data_AF-A0A7J7MG79-F1
#
_entry.id   AF-A0A7J7MG79-F1
#
_cell.length_a   1.000
_cell.length_b   1.000
_cell.length_c   1.000
_cell.angle_alpha   90.00
_cell.angle_beta   90.00
_cell.angle_gamma   90.00
#
_symmetry.space_group_name_H-M   'P 1'
#
loop_
_entity.id
_entity.type
_entity.pdbx_description
1 polymer ?
#
loop_
_entity_poly.entity_id
_entity_poly.type
_entity_poly.pdbx_seq_one_letter_code
_entity_poly.pdbx_strand_id
1 'polypeptide(L)'
;MASGNKPQTLKHPKEITEESSGDKVLIEEVRLVVPETDDPSLPVMTFRAWFLGATSCTLLIFLNTFFNYRTQPLTISAILMQIGVLPIGKFMAKVLPTREYKVLGWRFSLNPGPFNMKEHVIITIFANCGVSYGGGDAYSIGAITVMKAYYKQSLNFICALLIVLTTQILGYGWAGMLRRYLVDPSEMWWPANLAQVSLFRALHEKDSRSKGFTRMQFFLIFMVASFAYYTLPGYLFPILTFFSWVCWAWPHSITAQQIGSGYHGLGVGAFTLDWAGISAYHGSPLVSPWFSIFNVGVGFIMFIYIIVPLCYWKFNTFDARKFPIFSNQLFTTTGQKYNTTNVLTPQYDLNIAAYDNYGKLYLSPLFALSIGSGFARFTATLTHVALFHGGDILKQSKMAMKSAKLDIHARLMKKYKDVPQWWFLSLLFGSIGLSLLMSFVWKKDVQLPWWGMLFAFFLAWVVTLPIGVIQATTNQVFYQIVSPYLSNIMGINKRQPGYDIIAQFIIGYILPGKPIANLLFKIYGRISTIHALSFLSDLKLGHYMKIPPRCMFTAQVCH
;
A
#
# COMPACT_ATOMS: atom_id res chain seq x y z
N MET A 1 35.88 18.34 70.62
CA MET A 1 34.60 17.61 70.67
C MET A 1 33.49 18.54 70.21
N ALA A 2 33.02 18.39 68.97
CA ALA A 2 31.69 18.79 68.51
C ALA A 2 31.55 18.33 67.06
N SER A 3 30.66 17.38 66.82
CA SER A 3 30.32 16.80 65.53
C SER A 3 29.55 17.78 64.65
N GLY A 4 30.01 18.00 63.43
CA GLY A 4 29.28 18.70 62.38
C GLY A 4 28.74 17.74 61.32
N ASN A 5 27.42 17.52 61.34
CA ASN A 5 26.63 16.83 60.31
C ASN A 5 26.83 17.44 58.92
N LYS A 6 27.08 16.59 57.90
CA LYS A 6 26.85 16.90 56.48
C LYS A 6 25.85 15.88 55.89
N PRO A 7 24.90 16.31 55.04
CA PRO A 7 23.82 15.44 54.57
C PRO A 7 24.29 14.45 53.50
N GLN A 8 23.76 13.22 53.59
CA GLN A 8 23.90 12.16 52.59
C GLN A 8 23.22 12.57 51.28
N THR A 9 24.01 12.69 50.21
CA THR A 9 23.51 12.76 48.84
C THR A 9 23.07 11.37 48.38
N LEU A 10 21.78 11.27 48.02
CA LEU A 10 21.16 10.13 47.35
C LEU A 10 21.96 9.74 46.09
N LYS A 11 22.50 8.52 46.09
CA LYS A 11 23.11 7.92 44.90
C LYS A 11 22.01 7.66 43.87
N HIS A 12 22.08 8.34 42.73
CA HIS A 12 21.41 7.95 41.50
C HIS A 12 21.79 6.50 41.13
N PRO A 13 20.86 5.68 40.61
CA PRO A 13 21.20 4.35 40.12
C PRO A 13 22.13 4.51 38.90
N LYS A 14 23.30 3.88 38.97
CA LYS A 14 24.25 3.78 37.86
C LYS A 14 23.55 3.18 36.64
N GLU A 15 23.58 3.92 35.53
CA GLU A 15 23.38 3.37 34.19
C GLU A 15 24.33 2.18 34.00
N ILE A 16 23.74 1.02 33.67
CA ILE A 16 24.48 -0.14 33.21
C ILE A 16 24.78 0.12 31.74
N THR A 17 25.89 0.77 31.47
CA THR A 17 26.51 0.81 30.14
C THR A 17 27.48 -0.37 30.05
N GLU A 18 26.93 -1.57 29.82
CA GLU A 18 27.71 -2.64 29.20
C GLU A 18 27.44 -2.57 27.69
N GLU A 19 28.33 -1.87 26.98
CA GLU A 19 28.40 -1.89 25.53
C GLU A 19 28.80 -3.30 25.06
N SER A 20 27.80 -4.14 24.81
CA SER A 20 27.96 -5.32 23.97
C SER A 20 27.96 -4.86 22.49
N SER A 21 29.09 -5.03 21.82
CA SER A 21 29.30 -4.70 20.41
C SER A 21 28.45 -5.54 19.43
N GLY A 22 27.50 -6.35 19.94
CA GLY A 22 26.55 -7.16 19.17
C GLY A 22 25.12 -6.61 19.10
N ASP A 23 24.82 -5.48 19.74
CA ASP A 23 23.46 -4.95 19.91
C ASP A 23 23.08 -3.80 18.97
N LYS A 24 23.93 -3.37 18.04
CA LYS A 24 23.58 -2.23 17.18
C LYS A 24 22.52 -2.59 16.13
N VAL A 25 21.39 -1.88 16.16
CA VAL A 25 20.44 -1.81 15.04
C VAL A 25 21.22 -1.38 13.79
N LEU A 26 21.16 -2.18 12.73
CA LEU A 26 21.96 -1.98 11.52
C LEU A 26 21.58 -0.72 10.73
N ILE A 27 20.34 -0.25 10.90
CA ILE A 27 19.76 0.88 10.16
C ILE A 27 19.57 2.05 11.12
N GLU A 28 20.26 3.15 10.83
CA GLU A 28 20.31 4.33 11.70
C GLU A 28 18.92 4.96 11.89
N GLU A 29 18.11 5.01 10.83
CA GLU A 29 16.76 5.56 10.85
C GLU A 29 15.85 4.78 11.81
N VAL A 30 16.00 3.46 11.87
CA VAL A 30 15.27 2.60 12.81
C VAL A 30 15.73 2.88 14.23
N ARG A 31 17.05 2.98 14.46
CA ARG A 31 17.64 3.28 15.78
C ARG A 31 17.15 4.60 16.37
N LEU A 32 17.03 5.64 15.53
CA LEU A 32 16.60 6.98 15.97
C LEU A 32 15.09 7.04 16.26
N VAL A 33 14.29 6.29 15.52
CA VAL A 33 12.82 6.40 15.54
C VAL A 33 12.15 5.35 16.41
N VAL A 34 12.69 4.13 16.50
CA VAL A 34 12.03 3.02 17.20
C VAL A 34 12.53 2.91 18.65
N PRO A 35 11.64 2.84 19.66
CA PRO A 35 12.07 2.67 21.05
C PRO A 35 12.79 1.34 21.28
N GLU A 36 13.91 1.35 22.01
CA GLU A 36 14.66 0.15 22.40
C GLU A 36 14.17 -0.47 23.73
N THR A 37 13.17 0.14 24.36
CA THR A 37 12.56 -0.34 25.61
C THR A 37 11.14 -0.83 25.38
N ASP A 38 10.68 -1.73 26.26
CA ASP A 38 9.34 -2.28 26.21
C ASP A 38 8.83 -2.65 27.61
N ASP A 39 7.55 -2.35 27.87
CA ASP A 39 6.81 -2.76 29.07
C ASP A 39 5.75 -3.83 28.70
N PRO A 40 5.98 -5.11 29.01
CA PRO A 40 5.05 -6.20 28.71
C PRO A 40 3.75 -6.19 29.53
N SER A 41 3.66 -5.40 30.59
CA SER A 41 2.48 -5.36 31.47
C SER A 41 1.33 -4.50 30.93
N LEU A 42 1.61 -3.65 29.95
CA LEU A 42 0.63 -2.74 29.38
C LEU A 42 -0.50 -3.48 28.64
N PRO A 43 -1.78 -3.18 28.91
CA PRO A 43 -2.90 -3.81 28.24
C PRO A 43 -2.98 -3.35 26.78
N VAL A 44 -3.33 -4.27 25.87
CA VAL A 44 -3.35 -4.03 24.42
C VAL A 44 -4.75 -4.19 23.84
N MET A 45 -5.37 -5.36 24.01
CA MET A 45 -6.70 -5.68 23.49
C MET A 45 -7.79 -5.35 24.51
N THR A 46 -8.04 -4.06 24.72
CA THR A 46 -9.08 -3.58 25.65
C THR A 46 -10.41 -3.36 24.94
N PHE A 47 -11.49 -3.15 25.71
CA PHE A 47 -12.80 -2.78 25.14
C PHE A 47 -12.70 -1.54 24.24
N ARG A 48 -11.92 -0.53 24.66
CA ARG A 48 -11.67 0.68 23.85
C ARG A 48 -11.00 0.34 22.54
N ALA A 49 -10.01 -0.56 22.55
CA ALA A 49 -9.31 -0.97 21.35
C ALA A 49 -10.24 -1.63 20.33
N TRP A 50 -11.13 -2.51 20.79
CA TRP A 50 -12.16 -3.14 19.96
C TRP A 50 -13.18 -2.15 19.42
N PHE A 51 -13.76 -1.32 20.30
CA PHE A 51 -14.81 -0.38 19.92
C PHE A 51 -14.29 0.69 18.96
N LEU A 52 -13.18 1.34 19.30
CA LEU A 52 -12.57 2.38 18.45
C LEU A 52 -11.97 1.77 17.19
N GLY A 53 -11.34 0.59 17.27
CA GLY A 53 -10.81 -0.13 16.12
C GLY A 53 -11.90 -0.48 15.10
N ALA A 54 -12.95 -1.17 15.51
CA ALA A 54 -14.05 -1.59 14.63
C ALA A 54 -14.80 -0.39 14.04
N THR A 55 -15.07 0.64 14.84
CA THR A 55 -15.72 1.87 14.37
C THR A 55 -14.83 2.61 13.36
N SER A 56 -13.54 2.74 13.67
CA SER A 56 -12.58 3.39 12.76
C SER A 56 -12.50 2.67 11.44
N CYS A 57 -12.41 1.34 11.48
CA CYS A 57 -12.35 0.53 10.28
C CYS A 57 -13.62 0.67 9.42
N THR A 58 -14.80 0.55 10.04
CA THR A 58 -16.10 0.66 9.34
C THR A 58 -16.28 2.04 8.71
N LEU A 59 -15.90 3.10 9.43
CA LEU A 59 -15.97 4.46 8.90
C LEU A 59 -15.03 4.65 7.71
N LEU A 60 -13.79 4.16 7.83
CA LEU A 60 -12.76 4.38 6.82
C LEU A 60 -13.07 3.60 5.53
N ILE A 61 -13.52 2.34 5.64
CA ILE A 61 -13.91 1.55 4.45
C ILE A 61 -15.13 2.17 3.76
N PHE A 62 -16.11 2.67 4.51
CA PHE A 62 -17.27 3.36 3.95
C PHE A 62 -16.87 4.62 3.19
N LEU A 63 -16.10 5.51 3.83
CA LEU A 63 -15.67 6.77 3.22
C LEU A 63 -14.79 6.51 1.99
N ASN A 64 -13.81 5.62 2.11
CA ASN A 64 -12.91 5.29 1.01
C ASN A 64 -13.64 4.62 -0.16
N THR A 65 -14.61 3.73 0.09
CA THR A 65 -15.45 3.14 -0.96
C THR A 65 -16.31 4.20 -1.65
N PHE A 66 -16.90 5.11 -0.88
CA PHE A 66 -17.71 6.20 -1.41
C PHE A 66 -16.89 7.17 -2.29
N PHE A 67 -15.69 7.56 -1.86
CA PHE A 67 -14.82 8.44 -2.65
C PHE A 67 -14.25 7.75 -3.89
N ASN A 68 -14.11 6.42 -3.89
CA ASN A 68 -13.59 5.66 -5.04
C ASN A 68 -14.50 5.76 -6.27
N TYR A 69 -15.82 5.86 -6.09
CA TYR A 69 -16.77 6.02 -7.19
C TYR A 69 -16.88 7.45 -7.74
N ARG A 70 -16.13 8.42 -7.18
CA ARG A 70 -16.10 9.79 -7.70
C ARG A 70 -15.12 9.92 -8.87
N THR A 71 -15.43 10.87 -9.75
CA THR A 71 -14.57 11.22 -10.90
C THR A 71 -13.16 11.66 -10.49
N GLN A 72 -13.02 12.29 -9.33
CA GLN A 72 -11.73 12.58 -8.70
C GLN A 72 -11.68 11.88 -7.33
N PRO A 73 -11.13 10.66 -7.25
CA PRO A 73 -11.17 9.87 -6.03
C PRO A 73 -10.21 10.43 -4.98
N LEU A 74 -10.70 10.55 -3.75
CA LEU A 74 -9.90 10.89 -2.58
C LEU A 74 -9.66 9.62 -1.76
N THR A 75 -8.44 9.44 -1.24
CA THR A 75 -8.13 8.33 -0.33
C THR A 75 -7.81 8.90 1.04
N ILE A 76 -8.56 8.47 2.04
CA ILE A 76 -8.33 8.84 3.44
C ILE A 76 -7.38 7.80 4.04
N SER A 77 -6.21 8.26 4.47
CA SER A 77 -5.21 7.44 5.15
C SER A 77 -5.60 7.16 6.60
N ALA A 78 -5.13 6.03 7.14
CA ALA A 78 -5.29 5.65 8.52
C ALA A 78 -4.57 6.56 9.51
N ILE A 79 -3.61 7.38 9.03
CA ILE A 79 -2.98 8.44 9.82
C ILE A 79 -4.04 9.40 10.38
N LEU A 80 -5.14 9.66 9.66
CA LEU A 80 -6.24 10.48 10.17
C LEU A 80 -6.87 9.84 11.42
N MET A 81 -7.09 8.52 11.39
CA MET A 81 -7.59 7.78 12.54
C MET A 81 -6.58 7.74 13.68
N GLN A 82 -5.29 7.60 13.38
CA GLN A 82 -4.22 7.71 14.38
C GLN A 82 -4.21 9.06 15.10
N ILE A 83 -4.56 10.17 14.44
CA ILE A 83 -4.66 11.48 15.10
C ILE A 83 -5.99 11.59 15.86
N GLY A 84 -7.11 11.22 15.23
CA GLY A 84 -8.46 11.40 15.77
C GLY A 84 -8.80 10.48 16.95
N VAL A 85 -8.21 9.28 17.00
CA VAL A 85 -8.45 8.30 18.08
C VAL A 85 -7.82 8.75 19.40
N LEU A 86 -6.73 9.51 19.40
CA LEU A 86 -6.06 9.94 20.62
C LEU A 86 -6.97 10.74 21.59
N PRO A 87 -7.65 11.83 21.19
CA PRO A 87 -8.53 12.57 22.08
C PRO A 87 -9.72 11.72 22.54
N ILE A 88 -10.30 10.90 21.64
CA ILE A 88 -11.43 10.03 21.96
C ILE A 88 -11.01 8.94 22.95
N GLY A 89 -9.84 8.33 22.76
CA GLY A 89 -9.27 7.31 23.63
C GLY A 89 -8.95 7.86 25.03
N LYS A 90 -8.37 9.07 25.12
CA LYS A 90 -8.16 9.77 26.39
C LYS A 90 -9.48 10.14 27.08
N PHE A 91 -10.48 10.56 26.31
CA PHE A 91 -11.82 10.84 26.84
C PHE A 91 -12.48 9.57 27.39
N MET A 92 -12.49 8.48 26.63
CA MET A 92 -13.00 7.17 27.08
C MET A 92 -12.24 6.65 28.30
N ALA A 93 -10.93 6.88 28.40
CA ALA A 93 -10.14 6.53 29.58
C ALA A 93 -10.53 7.33 30.84
N LYS A 94 -11.05 8.54 30.69
CA LYS A 94 -11.50 9.38 31.81
C LYS A 94 -12.95 9.08 32.23
N VAL A 95 -13.79 8.69 31.27
CA VAL A 95 -15.26 8.55 31.48
C VAL A 95 -15.67 7.10 31.79
N LEU A 96 -15.01 6.10 31.21
CA LEU A 96 -15.44 4.71 31.37
C LEU A 96 -15.18 4.18 32.78
N PRO A 97 -16.11 3.38 33.34
CA PRO A 97 -15.96 2.82 34.68
C PRO A 97 -14.84 1.77 34.71
N THR A 98 -14.08 1.77 35.81
CA THR A 98 -13.03 0.78 36.09
C THR A 98 -13.57 -0.52 36.68
N ARG A 99 -14.88 -0.62 36.91
CA ARG A 99 -15.54 -1.79 37.50
C ARG A 99 -15.27 -3.04 36.67
N GLU A 100 -14.94 -4.13 37.36
CA GLU A 100 -14.82 -5.45 36.76
C GLU A 100 -16.21 -6.06 36.55
N TYR A 101 -16.51 -6.42 35.30
CA TYR A 101 -17.69 -7.17 34.93
C TYR A 101 -17.32 -8.65 34.80
N LYS A 102 -18.11 -9.51 35.45
CA LYS A 102 -18.04 -10.96 35.26
C LYS A 102 -19.18 -11.39 34.35
N VAL A 103 -18.84 -11.86 33.15
CA VAL A 103 -19.82 -12.48 32.24
C VAL A 103 -19.31 -13.86 31.87
N LEU A 104 -20.13 -14.89 32.09
CA LEU A 104 -19.84 -16.29 31.72
C LEU A 104 -18.46 -16.81 32.18
N GLY A 105 -18.02 -16.43 33.39
CA GLY A 105 -16.72 -16.84 33.96
C GLY A 105 -15.52 -16.00 33.52
N TRP A 106 -15.69 -15.09 32.56
CA TRP A 106 -14.64 -14.16 32.10
C TRP A 106 -14.74 -12.84 32.87
N ARG A 107 -13.60 -12.37 33.40
CA ARG A 107 -13.49 -11.05 34.04
C ARG A 107 -13.00 -10.05 33.00
N PHE A 108 -13.77 -9.01 32.73
CA PHE A 108 -13.31 -7.90 31.89
C PHE A 108 -13.64 -6.56 32.53
N SER A 109 -12.74 -5.59 32.39
CA SER A 109 -12.99 -4.20 32.78
C SER A 109 -13.13 -3.35 31.51
N LEU A 110 -14.08 -2.42 31.52
CA LEU A 110 -14.25 -1.45 30.43
C LEU A 110 -13.11 -0.43 30.40
N ASN A 111 -12.43 -0.23 31.54
CA ASN A 111 -11.31 0.68 31.67
C ASN A 111 -10.19 0.05 32.52
N PRO A 112 -9.32 -0.77 31.91
CA PRO A 112 -8.24 -1.46 32.63
C PRO A 112 -7.08 -0.54 33.02
N GLY A 113 -7.02 0.70 32.51
CA GLY A 113 -5.93 1.62 32.78
C GLY A 113 -5.93 2.87 31.89
N PRO A 114 -4.95 3.76 32.04
CA PRO A 114 -4.82 4.94 31.19
C PRO A 114 -4.62 4.54 29.72
N PHE A 115 -5.08 5.38 28.79
CA PHE A 115 -4.90 5.14 27.36
C PHE A 115 -3.41 5.11 27.01
N ASN A 116 -2.94 3.97 26.52
CA ASN A 116 -1.52 3.74 26.26
C ASN A 116 -1.19 3.66 24.76
N MET A 117 0.10 3.70 24.45
CA MET A 117 0.59 3.67 23.08
C MET A 117 0.28 2.35 22.36
N LYS A 118 0.29 1.20 23.06
CA LYS A 118 0.02 -0.11 22.46
C LYS A 118 -1.44 -0.30 22.07
N GLU A 119 -2.37 0.15 22.92
CA GLU A 119 -3.80 0.24 22.58
C GLU A 119 -4.00 1.11 21.35
N HIS A 120 -3.31 2.26 21.28
CA HIS A 120 -3.42 3.18 20.16
C HIS A 120 -2.93 2.55 18.85
N VAL A 121 -1.78 1.86 18.89
CA VAL A 121 -1.23 1.16 17.72
C VAL A 121 -2.21 0.11 17.21
N ILE A 122 -2.78 -0.73 18.08
CA ILE A 122 -3.77 -1.74 17.66
C ILE A 122 -5.01 -1.10 17.03
N ILE A 123 -5.51 0.01 17.56
CA ILE A 123 -6.64 0.73 16.95
C ILE A 123 -6.29 1.21 15.54
N THR A 124 -5.07 1.72 15.34
CA THR A 124 -4.60 2.11 14.01
C THR A 124 -4.41 0.93 13.08
N ILE A 125 -3.99 -0.25 13.57
CA ILE A 125 -3.95 -1.48 12.76
C ILE A 125 -5.35 -1.88 12.28
N PHE A 126 -6.36 -1.83 13.16
CA PHE A 126 -7.76 -1.99 12.74
C PHE A 126 -8.16 -0.96 11.68
N ALA A 127 -7.77 0.30 11.86
CA ALA A 127 -8.06 1.35 10.87
C ALA A 127 -7.32 1.13 9.53
N ASN A 128 -6.06 0.69 9.54
CA ASN A 128 -5.27 0.37 8.34
C ASN A 128 -5.99 -0.65 7.45
N CYS A 129 -6.64 -1.64 8.08
CA CYS A 129 -7.43 -2.64 7.38
C CYS A 129 -8.57 -2.01 6.56
N GLY A 130 -9.19 -0.93 7.07
CA GLY A 130 -10.23 -0.16 6.37
C GLY A 130 -9.72 0.80 5.28
N VAL A 131 -8.41 0.99 5.15
CA VAL A 131 -7.80 1.74 4.02
C VAL A 131 -7.31 0.82 2.91
N SER A 132 -6.70 -0.30 3.31
CA SER A 132 -5.90 -1.24 2.52
C SER A 132 -5.32 -0.67 1.21
N TYR A 133 -4.03 -0.32 1.23
CA TYR A 133 -3.30 0.27 0.10
C TYR A 133 -3.34 -0.64 -1.14
N GLY A 134 -4.28 -0.38 -2.04
CA GLY A 134 -4.60 -1.22 -3.20
C GLY A 134 -5.89 -0.80 -3.90
N GLY A 135 -6.76 -0.15 -3.14
CA GLY A 135 -8.03 0.44 -3.52
C GLY A 135 -8.80 0.55 -2.22
N GLY A 136 -9.42 1.69 -1.94
CA GLY A 136 -10.21 1.93 -0.74
C GLY A 136 -11.50 1.10 -0.61
N ASP A 137 -11.56 0.01 -1.38
CA ASP A 137 -12.55 -1.02 -1.44
C ASP A 137 -11.80 -2.35 -1.32
N ALA A 138 -12.38 -3.40 -0.74
CA ALA A 138 -11.89 -4.73 -1.06
C ALA A 138 -11.90 -4.80 -2.59
N TYR A 139 -10.76 -4.75 -3.28
CA TYR A 139 -10.71 -4.42 -4.71
C TYR A 139 -11.56 -5.40 -5.55
N SER A 140 -11.78 -6.59 -5.00
CA SER A 140 -12.76 -7.61 -5.38
C SER A 140 -14.18 -7.05 -5.60
N ILE A 141 -14.64 -6.07 -4.81
CA ILE A 141 -15.88 -5.30 -5.00
C ILE A 141 -15.83 -4.54 -6.32
N GLY A 142 -14.77 -3.78 -6.61
CA GLY A 142 -14.65 -3.11 -7.90
C GLY A 142 -14.72 -4.07 -9.09
N ALA A 143 -14.16 -5.28 -8.97
CA ALA A 143 -14.32 -6.29 -10.00
C ALA A 143 -15.75 -6.84 -10.08
N ILE A 144 -16.41 -7.09 -8.95
CA ILE A 144 -17.84 -7.47 -8.91
C ILE A 144 -18.71 -6.37 -9.53
N THR A 145 -18.38 -5.09 -9.28
CA THR A 145 -19.04 -3.94 -9.90
C THR A 145 -18.82 -3.94 -11.40
N VAL A 146 -17.63 -4.24 -11.90
CA VAL A 146 -17.39 -4.42 -13.35
C VAL A 146 -18.23 -5.57 -13.90
N MET A 147 -18.30 -6.72 -13.21
CA MET A 147 -19.14 -7.84 -13.64
C MET A 147 -20.64 -7.48 -13.70
N LYS A 148 -21.14 -6.74 -12.71
CA LYS A 148 -22.56 -6.33 -12.65
C LYS A 148 -22.90 -5.17 -13.58
N ALA A 149 -22.10 -4.10 -13.56
CA ALA A 149 -22.41 -2.85 -14.25
C ALA A 149 -21.93 -2.84 -15.71
N TYR A 150 -20.77 -3.44 -16.00
CA TYR A 150 -20.20 -3.47 -17.35
C TYR A 150 -20.61 -4.74 -18.11
N TYR A 151 -20.40 -5.91 -17.53
CA TYR A 151 -20.74 -7.19 -18.17
C TYR A 151 -22.20 -7.63 -17.97
N LYS A 152 -23.02 -6.83 -17.26
CA LYS A 152 -24.45 -7.08 -16.99
C LYS A 152 -24.76 -8.49 -16.45
N GLN A 153 -23.82 -9.05 -15.68
CA GLN A 153 -23.94 -10.41 -15.15
C GLN A 153 -24.63 -10.43 -13.78
N SER A 154 -25.60 -11.32 -13.59
CA SER A 154 -26.29 -11.51 -12.31
C SER A 154 -25.49 -12.43 -11.38
N LEU A 155 -24.57 -11.86 -10.61
CA LEU A 155 -23.78 -12.60 -9.61
C LEU A 155 -24.56 -12.78 -8.30
N ASN A 156 -24.66 -14.03 -7.83
CA ASN A 156 -25.27 -14.35 -6.54
C ASN A 156 -24.46 -13.69 -5.39
N PHE A 157 -25.17 -13.15 -4.38
CA PHE A 157 -24.56 -12.50 -3.22
C PHE A 157 -23.53 -13.39 -2.53
N ILE A 158 -23.82 -14.68 -2.35
CA ILE A 158 -22.92 -15.62 -1.67
C ILE A 158 -21.63 -15.80 -2.49
N CYS A 159 -21.72 -15.91 -3.81
CA CYS A 159 -20.55 -16.02 -4.69
C CYS A 159 -19.70 -14.73 -4.62
N ALA A 160 -20.34 -13.57 -4.67
CA ALA A 160 -19.65 -12.28 -4.52
C ALA A 160 -18.93 -12.16 -3.16
N LEU A 161 -19.61 -12.55 -2.07
CA LEU A 161 -19.06 -12.54 -0.71
C LEU A 161 -17.87 -13.49 -0.58
N LEU A 162 -17.97 -14.69 -1.13
CA LEU A 162 -16.87 -15.67 -1.12
C LEU A 162 -15.66 -15.21 -1.94
N ILE A 163 -15.86 -14.59 -3.10
CA ILE A 163 -14.76 -13.98 -3.88
C ILE A 163 -14.05 -12.91 -3.04
N VAL A 164 -14.81 -12.04 -2.37
CA VAL A 164 -14.23 -11.01 -1.50
C VAL A 164 -13.47 -11.66 -0.34
N LEU A 165 -14.09 -12.54 0.45
CA LEU A 165 -13.47 -13.16 1.62
C LEU A 165 -12.21 -13.96 1.26
N THR A 166 -12.30 -14.83 0.25
CA THR A 166 -11.17 -15.70 -0.12
C THR A 166 -9.97 -14.89 -0.61
N THR A 167 -10.17 -13.84 -1.39
CA THR A 167 -9.07 -12.98 -1.87
C THR A 167 -8.34 -12.25 -0.73
N GLN A 168 -9.05 -11.84 0.33
CA GLN A 168 -8.46 -11.23 1.53
C GLN A 168 -7.71 -12.26 2.38
N ILE A 169 -8.38 -13.39 2.70
CA ILE A 169 -7.82 -14.46 3.55
C ILE A 169 -6.60 -15.10 2.88
N LEU A 170 -6.59 -15.19 1.55
CA LEU A 170 -5.42 -15.67 0.80
C LEU A 170 -4.19 -14.77 1.02
N GLY A 171 -4.40 -13.45 1.03
CA GLY A 171 -3.34 -12.48 1.36
C GLY A 171 -2.78 -12.67 2.78
N TYR A 172 -3.64 -12.97 3.76
CA TYR A 172 -3.21 -13.33 5.11
C TYR A 172 -2.35 -14.60 5.15
N GLY A 173 -2.75 -15.62 4.39
CA GLY A 173 -1.98 -16.85 4.24
C GLY A 173 -0.57 -16.59 3.72
N TRP A 174 -0.44 -15.80 2.65
CA TRP A 174 0.85 -15.40 2.08
C TRP A 174 1.69 -14.58 3.06
N ALA A 175 1.08 -13.60 3.75
CA ALA A 175 1.76 -12.80 4.77
C ALA A 175 2.35 -13.68 5.88
N GLY A 176 1.61 -14.68 6.35
CA GLY A 176 2.08 -15.61 7.38
C GLY A 176 3.30 -16.42 6.96
N MET A 177 3.32 -16.92 5.73
CA MET A 177 4.46 -17.67 5.19
C MET A 177 5.69 -16.78 4.95
N LEU A 178 5.47 -15.52 4.58
CA LEU A 178 6.54 -14.57 4.24
C LEU A 178 6.99 -13.69 5.41
N ARG A 179 6.27 -13.70 6.54
CA ARG A 179 6.61 -12.94 7.76
C ARG A 179 8.06 -13.15 8.17
N ARG A 180 8.54 -14.39 8.11
CA ARG A 180 9.91 -14.71 8.49
C ARG A 180 10.94 -13.99 7.63
N TYR A 181 10.67 -13.77 6.35
CA TYR A 181 11.59 -13.14 5.41
C TYR A 181 11.46 -11.61 5.38
N LEU A 182 10.26 -11.07 5.63
CA LEU A 182 9.98 -9.64 5.42
C LEU A 182 9.75 -8.85 6.72
N VAL A 183 9.54 -9.51 7.86
CA VAL A 183 9.30 -8.87 9.16
C VAL A 183 10.45 -9.10 10.12
N ASP A 184 10.93 -10.34 10.24
CA ASP A 184 11.96 -10.67 11.25
C ASP A 184 13.35 -10.08 10.95
N PRO A 185 13.83 -9.97 9.70
CA PRO A 185 15.11 -9.32 9.40
C PRO A 185 15.10 -7.84 9.73
N SER A 186 16.19 -7.37 10.34
CA SER A 186 16.42 -5.95 10.61
C SER A 186 16.64 -5.15 9.31
N GLU A 187 17.21 -5.77 8.28
CA GLU A 187 17.42 -5.17 6.94
C GLU A 187 16.11 -4.75 6.26
N MET A 188 15.01 -5.46 6.54
CA MET A 188 13.68 -5.15 6.01
C MET A 188 12.99 -4.15 6.93
N TRP A 189 13.20 -2.86 6.68
CA TRP A 189 12.89 -1.82 7.66
C TRP A 189 11.57 -1.06 7.47
N TRP A 190 10.93 -1.17 6.31
CA TRP A 190 9.61 -0.60 6.00
C TRP A 190 9.50 0.90 6.30
N PRO A 191 10.01 1.78 5.41
CA PRO A 191 10.16 3.21 5.70
C PRO A 191 8.86 3.93 6.05
N ALA A 192 7.75 3.61 5.36
CA ALA A 192 6.43 4.16 5.68
C ALA A 192 5.99 3.89 7.14
N ASN A 193 6.37 2.75 7.72
CA ASN A 193 6.03 2.44 9.11
C ASN A 193 6.79 3.33 10.08
N LEU A 194 8.03 3.74 9.77
CA LEU A 194 8.78 4.64 10.66
C LEU A 194 8.10 5.99 10.82
N ALA A 195 7.45 6.50 9.78
CA ALA A 195 6.65 7.71 9.89
C ALA A 195 5.48 7.54 10.87
N GLN A 196 4.80 6.39 10.85
CA GLN A 196 3.73 6.07 11.80
C GLN A 196 4.27 5.93 13.24
N VAL A 197 5.41 5.26 13.43
CA VAL A 197 6.09 5.14 14.74
C VAL A 197 6.45 6.51 15.29
N SER A 198 7.07 7.36 14.47
CA SER A 198 7.43 8.73 14.84
C SER A 198 6.21 9.55 15.29
N LEU A 199 5.10 9.43 14.56
CA LEU A 199 3.84 10.07 14.95
C LEU A 199 3.29 9.53 16.27
N PHE A 200 3.28 8.20 16.51
CA PHE A 200 2.85 7.66 17.80
C PHE A 200 3.70 8.20 18.95
N ARG A 201 5.02 8.30 18.75
CA ARG A 201 5.95 8.83 19.76
C ARG A 201 5.66 10.30 20.03
N ALA A 202 5.48 11.12 18.99
CA ALA A 202 5.13 12.52 19.15
C ALA A 202 3.81 12.74 19.91
N LEU A 203 2.84 11.82 19.79
CA LEU A 203 1.53 11.90 20.43
C LEU A 203 1.50 11.42 21.89
N HIS A 204 2.36 10.48 22.27
CA HIS A 204 2.33 9.81 23.59
C HIS A 204 3.54 10.10 24.48
N GLU A 205 4.73 10.36 23.92
CA GLU A 205 5.91 10.67 24.72
C GLU A 205 5.81 12.08 25.32
N LYS A 206 6.18 12.20 26.59
CA LYS A 206 6.28 13.50 27.26
C LYS A 206 7.67 14.06 27.03
N ASP A 207 7.76 15.25 26.43
CA ASP A 207 9.05 15.92 26.26
C ASP A 207 9.63 16.33 27.62
N SER A 208 10.90 15.96 27.88
CA SER A 208 11.68 16.60 28.92
C SER A 208 11.87 18.07 28.51
N ARG A 209 11.32 19.01 29.28
CA ARG A 209 11.39 20.45 28.98
C ARG A 209 12.85 20.90 28.84
N SER A 210 13.33 20.93 27.61
CA SER A 210 14.53 21.63 27.16
C SER A 210 14.05 22.72 26.19
N LYS A 211 14.71 23.88 26.20
CA LYS A 211 14.28 25.18 25.64
C LYS A 211 13.85 25.12 24.15
N GLY A 212 12.62 24.69 23.86
CA GLY A 212 12.04 24.62 22.51
C GLY A 212 10.54 24.28 22.51
N PHE A 213 9.92 24.27 21.33
CA PHE A 213 8.53 23.80 21.15
C PHE A 213 8.43 22.32 21.51
N THR A 214 7.33 21.92 22.16
CA THR A 214 7.05 20.50 22.35
C THR A 214 6.73 19.85 21.00
N ARG A 215 6.96 18.53 20.87
CA ARG A 215 6.65 17.76 19.66
C ARG A 215 5.18 17.93 19.25
N MET A 216 4.27 17.97 20.24
CA MET A 216 2.85 18.20 20.01
C MET A 216 2.53 19.64 19.54
N GLN A 217 3.18 20.66 20.12
CA GLN A 217 3.02 22.05 19.66
C GLN A 217 3.49 22.21 18.22
N PHE A 218 4.68 21.67 17.91
CA PHE A 218 5.21 21.66 16.56
C PHE A 218 4.25 20.98 15.58
N PHE A 219 3.74 19.80 15.93
CA PHE A 219 2.76 19.08 15.13
C PHE A 219 1.49 19.90 14.86
N LEU A 220 0.89 20.53 15.88
CA LEU A 220 -0.32 21.34 15.72
C LEU A 220 -0.10 22.57 14.85
N ILE A 221 1.03 23.27 15.02
CA ILE A 221 1.38 24.44 14.21
C ILE A 221 1.46 24.04 12.73
N PHE A 222 2.20 22.97 12.42
CA PHE A 222 2.33 22.49 11.04
C PHE A 222 1.02 21.94 10.47
N MET A 223 0.19 21.30 11.29
CA MET A 223 -1.13 20.82 10.87
C MET A 223 -2.04 21.99 10.44
N VAL A 224 -2.11 23.06 11.25
CA VAL A 224 -2.91 24.25 10.93
C VAL A 224 -2.32 25.02 9.75
N ALA A 225 -0.99 25.20 9.72
CA ALA A 225 -0.31 25.86 8.61
C ALA A 225 -0.49 25.10 7.29
N SER A 226 -0.38 23.77 7.29
CA SER A 226 -0.61 22.94 6.11
C SER A 226 -2.06 22.96 5.66
N PHE A 227 -3.02 22.99 6.60
CA PHE A 227 -4.44 23.13 6.28
C PHE A 227 -4.74 24.48 5.61
N ALA A 228 -4.22 25.57 6.18
CA ALA A 228 -4.35 26.90 5.59
C ALA A 228 -3.67 26.97 4.22
N TYR A 229 -2.46 26.42 4.09
CA TYR A 229 -1.72 26.41 2.84
C TYR A 229 -2.45 25.64 1.75
N TYR A 230 -3.12 24.52 2.07
CA TYR A 230 -3.86 23.73 1.07
C TYR A 230 -4.99 24.51 0.40
N THR A 231 -5.57 25.50 1.08
CA THR A 231 -6.59 26.37 0.47
C THR A 231 -6.02 27.26 -0.65
N LEU A 232 -4.71 27.53 -0.62
CA LEU A 232 -4.05 28.39 -1.59
C LEU A 232 -3.95 27.76 -2.98
N PRO A 233 -3.25 26.63 -3.22
CA PRO A 233 -3.25 25.99 -4.54
C PRO A 233 -4.57 25.26 -4.83
N GLY A 234 -5.29 24.78 -3.81
CA GLY A 234 -6.49 23.97 -4.01
C GLY A 234 -7.76 24.76 -4.36
N TYR A 235 -7.86 26.03 -3.96
CA TYR A 235 -9.08 26.83 -4.15
C TYR A 235 -8.82 28.25 -4.62
N LEU A 236 -7.90 28.99 -3.97
CA LEU A 236 -7.68 30.41 -4.28
C LEU A 236 -6.92 30.63 -5.59
N PHE A 237 -5.83 29.89 -5.81
CA PHE A 237 -4.97 30.00 -6.99
C PHE A 237 -4.65 28.61 -7.57
N PRO A 238 -5.59 27.98 -8.30
CA PRO A 238 -5.39 26.67 -8.94
C PRO A 238 -4.20 26.61 -9.91
N ILE A 239 -3.74 27.75 -10.42
CA ILE A 239 -2.55 27.84 -11.26
C ILE A 239 -1.28 27.37 -10.56
N LEU A 240 -1.22 27.45 -9.22
CA LEU A 240 -0.08 27.01 -8.41
C LEU A 240 0.03 25.47 -8.32
N THR A 241 -1.03 24.74 -8.71
CA THR A 241 -1.00 23.28 -8.76
C THR A 241 -0.05 22.78 -9.83
N PHE A 242 -0.01 23.38 -11.03
CA PHE A 242 1.00 23.08 -12.06
C PHE A 242 1.32 24.34 -12.86
N PHE A 243 2.33 25.08 -12.42
CA PHE A 243 2.82 26.24 -13.13
C PHE A 243 3.89 25.83 -14.16
N SER A 244 3.53 25.87 -15.44
CA SER A 244 4.42 25.49 -16.54
C SER A 244 5.11 26.72 -17.13
N TRP A 245 6.35 27.02 -16.69
CA TRP A 245 7.10 28.20 -17.13
C TRP A 245 7.28 28.26 -18.65
N VAL A 246 7.57 27.11 -19.27
CA VAL A 246 7.80 27.00 -20.72
C VAL A 246 6.53 27.34 -21.51
N CYS A 247 5.35 26.92 -21.04
CA CYS A 247 4.08 27.27 -21.67
C CYS A 247 3.74 28.75 -21.48
N TRP A 248 4.16 29.35 -20.37
CA TRP A 248 3.96 30.77 -20.10
C TRP A 248 4.84 31.66 -21.00
N ALA A 249 6.10 31.28 -21.21
CA ALA A 249 7.03 32.00 -22.09
C ALA A 249 6.65 31.90 -23.58
N TRP A 250 6.12 30.76 -24.03
CA TRP A 250 5.72 30.53 -25.42
C TRP A 250 4.28 30.00 -25.53
N PRO A 251 3.26 30.84 -25.32
CA PRO A 251 1.87 30.40 -25.25
C PRO A 251 1.32 29.89 -26.59
N HIS A 252 1.84 30.35 -27.73
CA HIS A 252 1.33 29.97 -29.06
C HIS A 252 2.10 28.83 -29.74
N SER A 253 3.19 28.33 -29.13
CA SER A 253 4.01 27.28 -29.73
C SER A 253 3.54 25.89 -29.31
N ILE A 254 3.13 25.07 -30.29
CA ILE A 254 2.70 23.69 -30.06
C ILE A 254 3.83 22.85 -29.45
N THR A 255 5.08 23.05 -29.89
CA THR A 255 6.23 22.31 -29.37
C THR A 255 6.55 22.72 -27.93
N ALA A 256 6.46 24.02 -27.62
CA ALA A 256 6.66 24.50 -26.25
C ALA A 256 5.57 23.96 -25.30
N GLN A 257 4.32 23.88 -25.75
CA GLN A 257 3.23 23.27 -24.98
C GLN A 257 3.44 21.75 -24.79
N GLN A 258 3.87 21.03 -25.82
CA GLN A 258 4.17 19.59 -25.73
C GLN A 258 5.32 19.29 -24.76
N ILE A 259 6.35 20.14 -24.73
CA ILE A 259 7.50 20.00 -23.83
C ILE A 259 7.14 20.44 -22.40
N GLY A 260 6.51 21.60 -22.28
CA GLY A 260 6.34 22.32 -21.03
C GLY A 260 5.11 21.97 -20.21
N SER A 261 4.03 21.51 -20.85
CA SER A 261 2.75 21.33 -20.16
C SER A 261 2.82 20.19 -19.14
N GLY A 262 2.49 20.49 -17.88
CA GLY A 262 2.40 19.48 -16.81
C GLY A 262 1.21 18.52 -16.94
N TYR A 263 0.12 18.91 -17.61
CA TYR A 263 -1.08 18.08 -17.77
C TYR A 263 -1.13 17.29 -19.10
N HIS A 264 -0.63 17.90 -20.17
CA HIS A 264 -0.79 17.39 -21.54
C HIS A 264 0.54 17.27 -22.30
N GLY A 265 1.66 17.44 -21.60
CA GLY A 265 3.00 17.41 -22.17
C GLY A 265 3.97 16.64 -21.29
N LEU A 266 5.26 16.83 -21.55
CA LEU A 266 6.34 16.16 -20.82
C LEU A 266 6.60 16.81 -19.44
N GLY A 267 6.10 18.03 -19.20
CA GLY A 267 6.24 18.74 -17.94
C GLY A 267 7.64 19.31 -17.67
N VAL A 268 8.45 19.55 -18.71
CA VAL A 268 9.78 20.17 -18.55
C VAL A 268 9.61 21.62 -18.11
N GLY A 269 10.17 21.98 -16.94
CA GLY A 269 10.01 23.32 -16.38
C GLY A 269 8.61 23.60 -15.80
N ALA A 270 7.83 22.55 -15.54
CA ALA A 270 6.62 22.63 -14.75
C ALA A 270 6.94 22.48 -13.26
N PHE A 271 6.52 23.45 -12.46
CA PHE A 271 6.66 23.45 -11.02
C PHE A 271 5.29 23.34 -10.37
N THR A 272 5.22 22.62 -9.25
CA THR A 272 4.01 22.50 -8.45
C THR A 272 4.31 22.98 -7.04
N LEU A 273 3.43 23.85 -6.54
CA LEU A 273 3.40 24.25 -5.13
C LEU A 273 2.30 23.51 -4.37
N ASP A 274 1.61 22.57 -5.04
CA ASP A 274 0.56 21.76 -4.43
C ASP A 274 1.13 20.43 -3.96
N TRP A 275 1.16 20.22 -2.64
CA TRP A 275 1.58 18.96 -2.05
C TRP A 275 0.71 17.78 -2.50
N ALA A 276 -0.60 17.98 -2.75
CA ALA A 276 -1.43 16.92 -3.30
C ALA A 276 -1.01 16.57 -4.73
N GLY A 277 -0.63 17.56 -5.55
CA GLY A 277 -0.05 17.32 -6.87
C GLY A 277 1.24 16.49 -6.83
N ILE A 278 2.15 16.80 -5.89
CA ILE A 278 3.42 16.07 -5.69
C ILE A 278 3.18 14.64 -5.19
N SER A 279 2.35 14.49 -4.16
CA SER A 279 2.19 13.23 -3.44
C SER A 279 1.14 12.28 -4.03
N ALA A 280 0.26 12.77 -4.93
CA ALA A 280 -0.81 11.96 -5.53
C ALA A 280 -0.30 10.72 -6.28
N TYR A 281 0.91 10.79 -6.86
CA TYR A 281 1.43 9.73 -7.71
C TYR A 281 2.34 8.76 -6.95
N HIS A 282 3.42 9.25 -6.35
CA HIS A 282 4.44 8.39 -5.70
C HIS A 282 4.23 8.21 -4.19
N GLY A 283 3.11 8.71 -3.63
CA GLY A 283 2.93 8.80 -2.19
C GLY A 283 3.78 9.94 -1.61
N SER A 284 4.05 9.89 -0.31
CA SER A 284 4.91 10.91 0.33
C SER A 284 6.38 10.62 0.01
N PRO A 285 7.09 11.51 -0.72
CA PRO A 285 8.52 11.32 -0.96
C PRO A 285 9.35 11.44 0.32
N LEU A 286 8.82 12.10 1.36
CA LEU A 286 9.53 12.32 2.63
C LEU A 286 9.85 11.02 3.38
N VAL A 287 9.06 9.97 3.15
CA VAL A 287 9.25 8.67 3.80
C VAL A 287 10.07 7.70 2.95
N SER A 288 10.42 8.08 1.71
CA SER A 288 11.17 7.23 0.81
C SER A 288 12.66 7.56 0.88
N PRO A 289 13.56 6.56 0.86
CA PRO A 289 14.99 6.81 0.91
C PRO A 289 15.49 7.59 -0.32
N TRP A 290 16.49 8.45 -0.11
CA TRP A 290 17.05 9.30 -1.17
C TRP A 290 17.49 8.51 -2.40
N PHE A 291 18.20 7.38 -2.22
CA PHE A 291 18.67 6.58 -3.35
C PHE A 291 17.53 6.05 -4.23
N SER A 292 16.37 5.75 -3.61
CA SER A 292 15.20 5.25 -4.32
C SER A 292 14.56 6.36 -5.14
N ILE A 293 14.45 7.57 -4.57
CA ILE A 293 13.95 8.75 -5.28
C ILE A 293 14.86 9.09 -6.47
N PHE A 294 16.17 9.07 -6.25
CA PHE A 294 17.14 9.34 -7.31
C PHE A 294 17.05 8.32 -8.45
N ASN A 295 16.93 7.03 -8.14
CA ASN A 295 16.78 5.97 -9.14
C ASN A 295 15.49 6.14 -9.98
N VAL A 296 14.35 6.43 -9.33
CA VAL A 296 13.09 6.74 -10.02
C VAL A 296 13.24 7.99 -10.90
N GLY A 297 13.94 9.03 -10.41
CA GLY A 297 14.23 10.24 -11.18
C GLY A 297 15.05 9.98 -12.44
N VAL A 298 16.10 9.16 -12.35
CA VAL A 298 16.91 8.74 -13.51
C VAL A 298 16.06 7.97 -14.51
N GLY A 299 15.23 7.03 -14.04
CA GLY A 299 14.29 6.29 -14.90
C GLY A 299 13.29 7.22 -15.59
N PHE A 300 12.75 8.21 -14.88
CA PHE A 300 11.85 9.20 -15.45
C PHE A 300 12.51 10.02 -16.56
N ILE A 301 13.73 10.54 -16.33
CA ILE A 301 14.48 11.30 -17.34
C ILE A 301 14.74 10.42 -18.58
N MET A 302 15.16 9.18 -18.37
CA MET A 302 15.42 8.25 -19.48
C MET A 302 14.15 7.98 -20.32
N PHE A 303 13.05 7.58 -19.70
CA PHE A 303 11.84 7.21 -20.44
C PHE A 303 11.10 8.42 -21.00
N ILE A 304 10.90 9.47 -20.21
CA ILE A 304 10.03 10.60 -20.57
C ILE A 304 10.78 11.69 -21.32
N TYR A 305 12.04 12.00 -20.96
CA TYR A 305 12.79 13.10 -21.59
C TYR A 305 13.72 12.66 -22.71
N ILE A 306 14.06 11.37 -22.81
CA ILE A 306 14.93 10.86 -23.87
C ILE A 306 14.14 9.96 -24.82
N ILE A 307 13.60 8.84 -24.34
CA ILE A 307 13.00 7.82 -25.21
C ILE A 307 11.72 8.34 -25.89
N VAL A 308 10.78 8.95 -25.15
CA VAL A 308 9.53 9.48 -25.74
C VAL A 308 9.80 10.52 -26.86
N PRO A 309 10.63 11.57 -26.65
CA PRO A 309 11.06 12.48 -27.70
C PRO A 309 11.70 11.81 -28.91
N LEU A 310 12.59 10.82 -28.71
CA LEU A 310 13.22 10.11 -29.82
C LEU A 310 12.21 9.32 -30.64
N CYS A 311 11.29 8.60 -29.99
CA CYS A 311 10.22 7.86 -30.67
C CYS A 311 9.26 8.78 -31.43
N TYR A 312 8.90 9.93 -30.85
CA TYR A 312 7.93 10.86 -31.42
C TYR A 312 8.52 11.75 -32.53
N TRP A 313 9.61 12.47 -32.23
CA TRP A 313 10.19 13.43 -33.18
C TRP A 313 11.20 12.81 -34.14
N LYS A 314 12.11 11.93 -33.70
CA LYS A 314 13.18 11.42 -34.56
C LYS A 314 12.72 10.24 -35.42
N PHE A 315 12.20 9.20 -34.79
CA PHE A 315 11.92 7.93 -35.46
C PHE A 315 10.47 7.76 -35.93
N ASN A 316 9.55 8.65 -35.52
CA ASN A 316 8.11 8.56 -35.80
C ASN A 316 7.57 7.13 -35.63
N THR A 317 7.98 6.46 -34.55
CA THR A 317 7.68 5.05 -34.33
C THR A 317 6.17 4.86 -34.18
N PHE A 318 5.57 3.93 -34.93
CA PHE A 318 4.12 3.69 -34.95
C PHE A 318 3.27 4.87 -35.46
N ASP A 319 3.79 5.68 -36.39
CA ASP A 319 3.10 6.89 -36.89
C ASP A 319 2.69 7.87 -35.78
N ALA A 320 3.51 7.92 -34.72
CA ALA A 320 3.31 8.68 -33.49
C ALA A 320 2.81 10.12 -33.69
N ARG A 321 3.31 10.82 -34.71
CA ARG A 321 3.03 12.25 -34.95
C ARG A 321 1.56 12.56 -35.27
N LYS A 322 0.77 11.54 -35.62
CA LYS A 322 -0.68 11.68 -35.87
C LYS A 322 -1.49 11.81 -34.57
N PHE A 323 -0.86 11.53 -33.42
CA PHE A 323 -1.50 11.47 -32.11
C PHE A 323 -0.82 12.42 -31.12
N PRO A 324 -1.47 12.81 -30.01
CA PRO A 324 -0.82 13.60 -28.97
C PRO A 324 0.35 12.84 -28.33
N ILE A 325 1.47 13.54 -28.09
CA ILE A 325 2.68 12.99 -27.45
C ILE A 325 2.40 12.39 -26.07
N PHE A 326 1.49 13.02 -25.32
CA PHE A 326 1.09 12.61 -23.98
C PHE A 326 -0.41 12.25 -23.98
N SER A 327 -0.70 10.97 -24.22
CA SER A 327 -2.08 10.45 -24.21
C SER A 327 -2.11 8.98 -23.81
N ASN A 328 -3.16 8.59 -23.10
CA ASN A 328 -3.48 7.21 -22.74
C ASN A 328 -4.64 6.63 -23.59
N GLN A 329 -5.10 7.37 -24.59
CA GLN A 329 -6.24 6.99 -25.41
C GLN A 329 -5.81 6.12 -26.60
N LEU A 330 -6.78 5.38 -27.10
CA LEU A 330 -6.67 4.53 -28.28
C LEU A 330 -7.02 5.35 -29.53
N PHE A 331 -6.27 5.15 -30.61
CA PHE A 331 -6.45 5.91 -31.84
C PHE A 331 -6.63 5.03 -33.07
N THR A 332 -7.30 5.58 -34.07
CA THR A 332 -7.42 5.03 -35.44
C THR A 332 -6.22 5.48 -36.28
N THR A 333 -6.02 4.90 -37.46
CA THR A 333 -4.96 5.30 -38.41
C THR A 333 -4.96 6.79 -38.77
N THR A 334 -6.11 7.45 -38.65
CA THR A 334 -6.34 8.85 -39.02
C THR A 334 -6.13 9.85 -37.88
N GLY A 335 -5.83 9.39 -36.65
CA GLY A 335 -5.66 10.28 -35.50
C GLY A 335 -6.90 10.45 -34.62
N GLN A 336 -8.05 9.91 -35.04
CA GLN A 336 -9.29 10.00 -34.26
C GLN A 336 -9.34 8.96 -33.14
N LYS A 337 -10.06 9.26 -32.06
CA LYS A 337 -10.26 8.33 -30.93
C LYS A 337 -10.93 7.06 -31.43
N TYR A 338 -10.37 5.92 -31.05
CA TYR A 338 -10.87 4.61 -31.42
C TYR A 338 -12.11 4.25 -30.61
N ASN A 339 -13.26 4.06 -31.27
CA ASN A 339 -14.48 3.65 -30.60
C ASN A 339 -14.52 2.12 -30.44
N THR A 340 -14.25 1.64 -29.24
CA THR A 340 -14.19 0.20 -28.93
C THR A 340 -15.54 -0.48 -29.06
N THR A 341 -16.67 0.22 -28.89
CA THR A 341 -18.01 -0.35 -29.03
C THR A 341 -18.30 -0.81 -30.46
N ASN A 342 -17.67 -0.21 -31.47
CA ASN A 342 -17.89 -0.56 -32.87
C ASN A 342 -17.28 -1.92 -33.27
N VAL A 343 -16.28 -2.39 -32.51
CA VAL A 343 -15.58 -3.65 -32.79
C VAL A 343 -15.95 -4.77 -31.82
N LEU A 344 -16.84 -4.48 -30.87
CA LEU A 344 -17.34 -5.44 -29.89
C LEU A 344 -18.77 -5.83 -30.23
N THR A 345 -19.11 -7.09 -30.03
CA THR A 345 -20.50 -7.57 -30.09
C THR A 345 -21.29 -7.03 -28.89
N PRO A 346 -22.64 -7.10 -28.90
CA PRO A 346 -23.46 -6.79 -27.73
C PRO A 346 -23.11 -7.64 -26.48
N GLN A 347 -22.41 -8.76 -26.68
CA GLN A 347 -21.91 -9.67 -25.66
C GLN A 347 -20.46 -9.36 -25.22
N TYR A 348 -19.87 -8.26 -25.71
CA TYR A 348 -18.48 -7.83 -25.48
C TYR A 348 -17.41 -8.79 -26.01
N ASP A 349 -17.76 -9.63 -27.00
CA ASP A 349 -16.79 -10.42 -27.76
C ASP A 349 -16.22 -9.60 -28.91
N LEU A 350 -14.98 -9.89 -29.31
CA LEU A 350 -14.35 -9.23 -30.46
C LEU A 350 -15.03 -9.66 -31.75
N ASN A 351 -15.64 -8.72 -32.48
CA ASN A 351 -16.15 -8.96 -33.81
C ASN A 351 -15.04 -8.76 -34.84
N ILE A 352 -14.45 -9.86 -35.32
CA ILE A 352 -13.30 -9.84 -36.25
C ILE A 352 -13.65 -9.09 -37.55
N ALA A 353 -14.84 -9.32 -38.12
CA ALA A 353 -15.24 -8.64 -39.35
C ALA A 353 -15.42 -7.13 -39.16
N ALA A 354 -15.97 -6.71 -38.02
CA ALA A 354 -16.07 -5.28 -37.70
C ALA A 354 -14.71 -4.65 -37.41
N TYR A 355 -13.80 -5.40 -36.77
CA TYR A 355 -12.42 -4.97 -36.52
C TYR A 355 -11.64 -4.77 -37.82
N ASP A 356 -11.71 -5.73 -38.74
CA ASP A 356 -11.01 -5.65 -40.02
C ASP A 356 -11.53 -4.48 -40.88
N ASN A 357 -12.83 -4.18 -40.79
CA ASN A 357 -13.44 -3.02 -41.47
C ASN A 357 -13.11 -1.67 -40.80
N TYR A 358 -13.10 -1.61 -39.47
CA TYR A 358 -12.84 -0.38 -38.70
C TYR A 358 -11.34 -0.02 -38.67
N GLY A 359 -10.47 -1.03 -38.86
CA GLY A 359 -9.04 -0.87 -39.00
C GLY A 359 -8.26 -1.10 -37.71
N LYS A 360 -6.93 -1.15 -37.85
CA LYS A 360 -6.02 -1.43 -36.74
C LYS A 360 -6.06 -0.34 -35.67
N LEU A 361 -5.92 -0.78 -34.43
CA LEU A 361 -5.75 0.07 -33.26
C LEU A 361 -4.31 0.63 -33.19
N TYR A 362 -4.19 1.92 -32.90
CA TYR A 362 -2.92 2.59 -32.63
C TYR A 362 -2.83 3.07 -31.17
N LEU A 363 -1.63 2.92 -30.61
CA LEU A 363 -1.28 3.38 -29.27
C LEU A 363 -0.33 4.57 -29.39
N SER A 364 -0.45 5.54 -28.48
CA SER A 364 0.56 6.59 -28.37
C SER A 364 1.91 5.98 -27.95
N PRO A 365 3.05 6.60 -28.33
CA PRO A 365 4.36 6.12 -27.88
C PRO A 365 4.48 6.07 -26.36
N LEU A 366 3.94 7.06 -25.66
CA LEU A 366 3.92 7.08 -24.19
C LEU A 366 3.16 5.88 -23.63
N PHE A 367 2.00 5.55 -24.19
CA PHE A 367 1.20 4.42 -23.70
C PHE A 367 1.89 3.09 -24.00
N ALA A 368 2.45 2.93 -25.20
CA ALA A 368 3.23 1.75 -25.57
C ALA A 368 4.48 1.57 -24.69
N LEU A 369 5.23 2.65 -24.44
CA LEU A 369 6.40 2.64 -23.55
C LEU A 369 6.01 2.38 -22.10
N SER A 370 4.86 2.87 -21.65
CA SER A 370 4.32 2.55 -20.32
C SER A 370 4.08 1.04 -20.17
N ILE A 371 3.44 0.41 -21.16
CA ILE A 371 3.24 -1.06 -21.21
C ILE A 371 4.59 -1.80 -21.22
N GLY A 372 5.51 -1.39 -22.09
CA GLY A 372 6.85 -1.99 -22.20
C GLY A 372 7.66 -1.87 -20.90
N SER A 373 7.62 -0.69 -20.26
CA SER A 373 8.26 -0.47 -18.96
C SER A 373 7.66 -1.35 -17.86
N GLY A 374 6.38 -1.70 -17.95
CA GLY A 374 5.72 -2.64 -17.06
C GLY A 374 6.34 -4.05 -17.13
N PHE A 375 6.54 -4.57 -18.34
CA PHE A 375 7.23 -5.86 -18.55
C PHE A 375 8.68 -5.83 -18.05
N ALA A 376 9.39 -4.74 -18.35
CA ALA A 376 10.77 -4.55 -17.92
C ALA A 376 10.89 -4.51 -16.39
N ARG A 377 10.01 -3.75 -15.71
CA ARG A 377 10.01 -3.62 -14.25
C ARG A 377 9.78 -4.96 -13.55
N PHE A 378 8.83 -5.77 -14.03
CA PHE A 378 8.56 -7.08 -13.43
C PHE A 378 9.81 -7.98 -13.49
N THR A 379 10.41 -8.10 -14.67
CA THR A 379 11.61 -8.93 -14.87
C THR A 379 12.80 -8.36 -14.07
N ALA A 380 12.98 -7.04 -14.07
CA ALA A 380 14.02 -6.38 -13.30
C ALA A 380 13.87 -6.62 -11.79
N THR A 381 12.65 -6.59 -11.26
CA THR A 381 12.38 -6.91 -9.84
C THR A 381 12.79 -8.33 -9.49
N LEU A 382 12.41 -9.32 -10.32
CA LEU A 382 12.79 -10.71 -10.08
C LEU A 382 14.31 -10.90 -10.14
N THR A 383 14.96 -10.36 -11.18
CA THR A 383 16.41 -10.47 -11.36
C THR A 383 17.18 -9.74 -10.27
N HIS A 384 16.75 -8.53 -9.88
CA HIS A 384 17.40 -7.76 -8.83
C HIS A 384 17.35 -8.50 -7.48
N VAL A 385 16.18 -9.01 -7.09
CA VAL A 385 16.06 -9.77 -5.85
C VAL A 385 16.85 -11.08 -5.92
N ALA A 386 16.82 -11.79 -7.05
CA ALA A 386 17.57 -13.03 -7.21
C ALA A 386 19.09 -12.83 -7.09
N LEU A 387 19.63 -11.77 -7.69
CA LEU A 387 21.07 -11.49 -7.69
C LEU A 387 21.58 -10.89 -6.38
N PHE A 388 20.88 -9.89 -5.84
CA PHE A 388 21.36 -9.12 -4.68
C PHE A 388 20.88 -9.68 -3.35
N HIS A 389 19.65 -10.18 -3.28
CA HIS A 389 19.05 -10.68 -2.04
C HIS A 389 18.87 -12.20 -2.02
N GLY A 390 19.06 -12.89 -3.15
CA GLY A 390 18.85 -14.34 -3.26
C GLY A 390 19.79 -15.13 -2.35
N GLY A 391 21.05 -14.69 -2.23
CA GLY A 391 22.02 -15.29 -1.30
C GLY A 391 21.55 -15.21 0.15
N ASP A 392 20.99 -14.07 0.56
CA ASP A 392 20.54 -13.85 1.94
C ASP A 392 19.20 -14.51 2.22
N ILE A 393 18.28 -14.54 1.25
CA ILE A 393 17.05 -15.35 1.31
C ILE A 393 17.42 -16.83 1.50
N LEU A 394 18.37 -17.37 0.72
CA LEU A 394 18.80 -18.76 0.84
C LEU A 394 19.49 -19.04 2.17
N LYS A 395 20.36 -18.14 2.65
CA LYS A 395 20.95 -18.24 3.98
C LYS A 395 19.86 -18.23 5.04
N GLN A 396 18.87 -17.36 4.93
CA GLN A 396 17.77 -17.26 5.88
C GLN A 396 16.85 -18.48 5.86
N SER A 397 16.60 -19.08 4.69
CA SER A 397 15.92 -20.38 4.56
C SER A 397 16.73 -21.53 5.17
N LYS A 398 18.07 -21.47 5.15
CA LYS A 398 18.94 -22.47 5.80
C LYS A 398 19.06 -22.25 7.31
N MET A 399 19.21 -21.00 7.74
CA MET A 399 19.15 -20.54 9.13
C MET A 399 17.76 -20.74 9.72
N ALA A 400 16.74 -20.95 8.88
CA ALA A 400 15.44 -21.38 9.34
C ALA A 400 15.50 -22.65 10.21
N MET A 401 16.50 -23.48 9.93
CA MET A 401 16.82 -24.73 10.61
C MET A 401 17.93 -24.61 11.68
N LYS A 402 18.58 -23.45 11.85
CA LYS A 402 19.64 -23.22 12.86
C LYS A 402 19.52 -21.84 13.52
N SER A 403 19.46 -21.80 14.86
CA SER A 403 19.29 -20.57 15.67
C SER A 403 20.22 -19.42 15.27
N ALA A 404 19.62 -18.34 14.77
CA ALA A 404 20.31 -17.13 14.27
C ALA A 404 20.46 -16.03 15.33
N LYS A 405 21.41 -15.11 15.08
CA LYS A 405 21.65 -13.89 15.87
C LYS A 405 20.46 -12.94 15.69
N LEU A 406 19.80 -12.56 16.79
CA LEU A 406 18.60 -11.73 16.77
C LEU A 406 18.93 -10.27 17.08
N ASP A 407 18.31 -9.36 16.34
CA ASP A 407 18.27 -7.92 16.60
C ASP A 407 17.61 -7.61 17.96
N ILE A 408 17.86 -6.42 18.53
CA ILE A 408 17.27 -5.94 19.79
C ILE A 408 15.75 -6.09 19.75
N HIS A 409 15.10 -5.61 18.68
CA HIS A 409 13.64 -5.66 18.59
C HIS A 409 13.12 -7.09 18.54
N ALA A 410 13.79 -7.99 17.83
CA ALA A 410 13.44 -9.40 17.81
C ALA A 410 13.67 -10.07 19.17
N ARG A 411 14.70 -9.66 19.92
CA ARG A 411 14.97 -10.13 21.29
C ARG A 411 13.88 -9.67 22.28
N LEU A 412 13.45 -8.41 22.19
CA LEU A 412 12.34 -7.89 22.99
C LEU A 412 11.04 -8.65 22.68
N MET A 413 10.81 -8.94 21.40
CA MET A 413 9.62 -9.66 20.95
C MET A 413 9.54 -11.11 21.44
N LYS A 414 10.66 -11.76 21.79
CA LYS A 414 10.67 -13.12 22.37
C LYS A 414 9.92 -13.24 23.69
N LYS A 415 9.71 -12.15 24.43
CA LYS A 415 8.90 -12.15 25.66
C LYS A 415 7.43 -12.45 25.38
N TYR A 416 6.96 -12.20 24.16
CA TYR A 416 5.58 -12.46 23.75
C TYR A 416 5.45 -13.83 23.11
N LYS A 417 4.29 -14.47 23.32
CA LYS A 417 3.97 -15.73 22.63
C LYS A 417 3.76 -15.45 21.15
N ASP A 418 4.59 -16.09 20.32
CA ASP A 418 4.43 -16.04 18.88
C ASP A 418 3.14 -16.71 18.40
N VAL A 419 2.74 -16.33 17.18
CA VAL A 419 1.64 -16.95 16.44
C VAL A 419 2.19 -18.20 15.74
N PRO A 420 1.60 -19.39 16.00
CA PRO A 420 1.98 -20.60 15.29
C PRO A 420 1.77 -20.46 13.78
N GLN A 421 2.72 -20.91 12.97
CA GLN A 421 2.64 -20.83 11.51
C GLN A 421 1.41 -21.57 10.95
N TRP A 422 0.94 -22.62 11.64
CA TRP A 422 -0.23 -23.39 11.22
C TRP A 422 -1.53 -22.56 11.19
N TRP A 423 -1.66 -21.47 11.98
CA TRP A 423 -2.83 -20.59 11.93
C TRP A 423 -2.97 -19.91 10.56
N PHE A 424 -1.84 -19.45 10.01
CA PHE A 424 -1.80 -18.85 8.68
C PHE A 424 -1.98 -19.90 7.59
N LEU A 425 -1.39 -21.10 7.75
CA LEU A 425 -1.57 -22.19 6.80
C LEU A 425 -3.02 -22.69 6.77
N SER A 426 -3.71 -22.77 7.90
CA SER A 426 -5.13 -23.16 7.93
C SER A 426 -6.02 -22.15 7.21
N LEU A 427 -5.75 -20.85 7.37
CA LEU A 427 -6.44 -19.80 6.62
C LEU A 427 -6.13 -19.87 5.13
N LEU A 428 -4.87 -20.13 4.76
CA LEU A 428 -4.43 -20.27 3.38
C LEU A 428 -5.12 -21.45 2.68
N PHE A 429 -5.00 -22.66 3.24
CA PHE A 429 -5.60 -23.85 2.65
C PHE A 429 -7.14 -23.81 2.67
N GLY A 430 -7.73 -23.24 3.71
CA GLY A 430 -9.17 -22.99 3.76
C GLY A 430 -9.64 -22.04 2.65
N SER A 431 -8.92 -20.95 2.42
CA SER A 431 -9.22 -20.01 1.33
C SER A 431 -9.04 -20.65 -0.05
N ILE A 432 -7.93 -21.38 -0.29
CA ILE A 432 -7.69 -22.11 -1.54
C ILE A 432 -8.81 -23.12 -1.80
N GLY A 433 -9.23 -23.88 -0.77
CA GLY A 433 -10.32 -24.85 -0.87
C GLY A 433 -11.66 -24.19 -1.24
N LEU A 434 -12.02 -23.10 -0.57
CA LEU A 434 -13.23 -22.32 -0.88
C LEU A 434 -13.17 -21.72 -2.29
N SER A 435 -12.01 -21.20 -2.71
CA SER A 435 -11.82 -20.69 -4.07
C SER A 435 -12.00 -21.78 -5.11
N LEU A 436 -11.38 -22.96 -4.92
CA LEU A 436 -11.53 -24.11 -5.82
C LEU A 436 -12.98 -24.58 -5.92
N LEU A 437 -13.68 -24.64 -4.78
CA LEU A 437 -15.09 -25.01 -4.73
C LEU A 437 -15.95 -24.05 -5.57
N MET A 438 -15.65 -22.75 -5.59
CA MET A 438 -16.38 -21.79 -6.42
C MET A 438 -16.25 -22.08 -7.93
N SER A 439 -15.09 -22.55 -8.41
CA SER A 439 -14.93 -22.95 -9.82
C SER A 439 -15.72 -24.19 -10.20
N PHE A 440 -16.07 -25.05 -9.24
CA PHE A 440 -16.92 -26.23 -9.49
C PHE A 440 -18.41 -25.90 -9.39
N VAL A 441 -18.82 -25.15 -8.36
CA VAL A 441 -20.23 -24.83 -8.09
C VAL A 441 -20.75 -23.77 -9.07
N TRP A 442 -20.02 -22.67 -9.24
CA TRP A 442 -20.42 -21.52 -10.06
C TRP A 442 -19.64 -21.44 -11.37
N LYS A 443 -19.51 -22.57 -12.07
CA LYS A 443 -18.74 -22.67 -13.32
C LYS A 443 -19.17 -21.66 -14.39
N LYS A 444 -20.49 -21.39 -14.50
CA LYS A 444 -21.05 -20.42 -15.45
C LYS A 444 -20.71 -18.97 -15.07
N ASP A 445 -20.66 -18.67 -13.77
CA ASP A 445 -20.46 -17.31 -13.30
C ASP A 445 -18.99 -16.92 -13.17
N VAL A 446 -18.16 -17.85 -12.67
CA VAL A 446 -16.73 -17.67 -12.42
C VAL A 446 -15.93 -17.78 -13.72
N GLN A 447 -16.34 -18.68 -14.64
CA GLN A 447 -15.70 -18.95 -15.95
C GLN A 447 -14.21 -19.37 -15.93
N LEU A 448 -13.52 -19.19 -14.80
CA LEU A 448 -12.14 -19.58 -14.55
C LEU A 448 -12.09 -21.05 -14.09
N PRO A 449 -11.37 -21.93 -14.81
CA PRO A 449 -11.20 -23.32 -14.40
C PRO A 449 -10.32 -23.45 -13.15
N TRP A 450 -10.45 -24.58 -12.44
CA TRP A 450 -9.72 -24.85 -11.19
C TRP A 450 -8.19 -24.72 -11.34
N TRP A 451 -7.63 -25.21 -12.46
CA TRP A 451 -6.20 -25.12 -12.74
C TRP A 451 -5.76 -23.66 -12.97
N GLY A 452 -6.64 -22.82 -13.52
CA GLY A 452 -6.39 -21.39 -13.73
C GLY A 452 -6.28 -20.64 -12.40
N MET A 453 -7.08 -21.03 -11.39
CA MET A 453 -6.94 -20.47 -10.04
C MET A 453 -5.65 -20.94 -9.35
N LEU A 454 -5.29 -22.22 -9.44
CA LEU A 454 -4.02 -22.71 -8.90
C LEU A 454 -2.83 -21.97 -9.54
N PHE A 455 -2.90 -21.73 -10.85
CA PHE A 455 -1.89 -20.96 -11.55
C PHE A 455 -1.82 -19.50 -11.07
N ALA A 456 -2.97 -18.86 -10.79
CA ALA A 456 -3.02 -17.52 -10.21
C ALA A 456 -2.36 -17.48 -8.81
N PHE A 457 -2.63 -18.49 -7.98
CA PHE A 457 -2.05 -18.61 -6.65
C PHE A 457 -0.54 -18.83 -6.70
N PHE A 458 -0.07 -19.69 -7.60
CA PHE A 458 1.34 -19.92 -7.82
C PHE A 458 2.06 -18.65 -8.26
N LEU A 459 1.49 -17.93 -9.23
CA LEU A 459 2.05 -16.68 -9.72
C LEU A 459 2.09 -15.60 -8.63
N ALA A 460 1.02 -15.46 -7.84
CA ALA A 460 0.99 -14.57 -6.69
C ALA A 460 2.10 -14.91 -5.68
N TRP A 461 2.24 -16.20 -5.34
CA TRP A 461 3.25 -16.67 -4.39
C TRP A 461 4.68 -16.32 -4.82
N VAL A 462 5.04 -16.61 -6.07
CA VAL A 462 6.38 -16.33 -6.62
C VAL A 462 6.69 -14.83 -6.59
N VAL A 463 5.69 -14.00 -6.87
CA VAL A 463 5.86 -12.57 -7.07
C VAL A 463 5.79 -11.78 -5.75
N THR A 464 5.11 -12.32 -4.73
CA THR A 464 4.92 -11.62 -3.45
C THR A 464 6.25 -11.37 -2.74
N LEU A 465 7.16 -12.36 -2.68
CA LEU A 465 8.43 -12.21 -1.96
C LEU A 465 9.34 -11.14 -2.60
N PRO A 466 9.65 -11.18 -3.92
CA PRO A 466 10.50 -10.16 -4.54
C PRO A 466 9.92 -8.74 -4.45
N ILE A 467 8.61 -8.59 -4.66
CA ILE A 467 7.98 -7.27 -4.50
C ILE A 467 8.08 -6.80 -3.05
N GLY A 468 7.88 -7.70 -2.08
CA GLY A 468 7.97 -7.37 -0.67
C GLY A 468 9.37 -6.92 -0.24
N VAL A 469 10.43 -7.53 -0.76
CA VAL A 469 11.82 -7.12 -0.47
C VAL A 469 12.07 -5.70 -0.96
N ILE A 470 11.66 -5.37 -2.18
CA ILE A 470 11.82 -4.01 -2.72
C ILE A 470 11.00 -3.01 -1.91
N GLN A 471 9.73 -3.31 -1.61
CA GLN A 471 8.88 -2.40 -0.85
C GLN A 471 9.40 -2.16 0.57
N ALA A 472 9.87 -3.21 1.25
CA ALA A 472 10.40 -3.15 2.61
C ALA A 472 11.70 -2.34 2.73
N THR A 473 12.46 -2.17 1.64
CA THR A 473 13.76 -1.48 1.63
C THR A 473 13.72 -0.09 1.02
N THR A 474 12.90 0.10 -0.02
CA THR A 474 12.85 1.32 -0.84
C THR A 474 11.61 2.17 -0.60
N ASN A 475 10.61 1.63 0.11
CA ASN A 475 9.26 2.19 0.22
C ASN A 475 8.52 2.33 -1.13
N GLN A 476 9.07 1.82 -2.23
CA GLN A 476 8.45 1.90 -3.54
C GLN A 476 7.42 0.78 -3.68
N VAL A 477 6.14 1.16 -3.72
CA VAL A 477 5.04 0.24 -3.94
C VAL A 477 4.99 -0.08 -5.43
N PHE A 478 5.32 -1.33 -5.80
CA PHE A 478 5.40 -1.82 -7.18
C PHE A 478 4.14 -1.53 -8.04
N TYR A 479 2.98 -1.36 -7.41
CA TYR A 479 1.68 -1.12 -8.06
C TYR A 479 1.32 0.37 -8.28
N GLN A 480 2.15 1.31 -7.82
CA GLN A 480 1.80 2.73 -7.72
C GLN A 480 2.32 3.61 -8.88
N ILE A 481 2.96 3.04 -9.89
CA ILE A 481 3.46 3.83 -11.03
C ILE A 481 2.48 3.74 -12.19
N VAL A 482 1.33 4.43 -12.14
CA VAL A 482 0.56 4.96 -13.31
C VAL A 482 -0.62 5.83 -12.82
N SER A 483 -0.84 6.95 -13.52
CA SER A 483 -1.70 8.10 -13.24
C SER A 483 -3.18 7.84 -12.86
N PRO A 484 -3.75 8.50 -11.82
CA PRO A 484 -5.19 8.63 -11.53
C PRO A 484 -6.08 9.20 -12.66
N TYR A 485 -5.52 9.84 -13.69
CA TYR A 485 -6.33 10.38 -14.80
C TYR A 485 -6.80 9.30 -15.81
N LEU A 486 -6.37 8.05 -15.62
CA LEU A 486 -6.77 6.86 -16.39
C LEU A 486 -8.17 6.31 -15.99
N SER A 487 -8.89 6.99 -15.09
CA SER A 487 -10.12 6.45 -14.48
C SER A 487 -11.42 6.71 -15.29
N ASN A 488 -11.48 7.73 -16.15
CA ASN A 488 -12.79 8.28 -16.53
C ASN A 488 -13.27 8.03 -17.98
N ILE A 489 -12.54 7.37 -18.87
CA ILE A 489 -12.92 7.35 -20.32
C ILE A 489 -13.01 5.95 -20.96
N MET A 490 -12.90 4.83 -20.22
CA MET A 490 -13.01 3.52 -20.90
C MET A 490 -13.64 2.37 -20.13
N GLY A 491 -14.26 2.56 -18.97
CA GLY A 491 -14.94 1.46 -18.23
C GLY A 491 -14.04 0.29 -17.77
N ILE A 492 -12.77 0.27 -18.18
CA ILE A 492 -11.72 -0.63 -17.70
C ILE A 492 -11.06 0.05 -16.51
N ASN A 493 -11.75 -0.04 -15.38
CA ASN A 493 -11.29 0.54 -14.13
C ASN A 493 -10.06 -0.23 -13.58
N LYS A 494 -9.10 0.57 -13.09
CA LYS A 494 -8.08 0.29 -12.07
C LYS A 494 -6.64 -0.05 -12.51
N ARG A 495 -5.79 0.97 -12.32
CA ARG A 495 -4.38 0.95 -11.85
C ARG A 495 -3.50 -0.15 -12.44
N GLN A 496 -3.01 -0.01 -13.66
CA GLN A 496 -2.07 -0.98 -14.23
C GLN A 496 -0.63 -0.47 -14.12
N PRO A 497 0.22 -1.13 -13.33
CA PRO A 497 1.60 -1.23 -13.80
C PRO A 497 2.23 -2.61 -13.55
N GLY A 498 2.79 -3.19 -14.61
CA GLY A 498 3.68 -4.35 -14.56
C GLY A 498 2.96 -5.69 -14.47
N TYR A 499 2.70 -6.17 -13.25
CA TYR A 499 2.18 -7.53 -13.01
C TYR A 499 0.80 -7.76 -13.62
N ASP A 500 -0.08 -6.77 -13.53
CA ASP A 500 -1.44 -6.84 -14.06
C ASP A 500 -1.50 -7.11 -15.55
N ILE A 501 -0.58 -6.50 -16.29
CA ILE A 501 -0.47 -6.65 -17.74
C ILE A 501 -0.03 -8.09 -18.01
N ILE A 502 1.04 -8.56 -17.38
CA ILE A 502 1.56 -9.91 -17.58
C ILE A 502 0.51 -10.97 -17.25
N ALA A 503 -0.15 -10.86 -16.08
CA ALA A 503 -1.18 -11.80 -15.67
C ALA A 503 -2.35 -11.83 -16.66
N GLN A 504 -2.84 -10.66 -17.11
CA GLN A 504 -3.92 -10.55 -18.09
C GLN A 504 -3.51 -11.06 -19.47
N PHE A 505 -2.27 -10.81 -19.89
CA PHE A 505 -1.74 -11.28 -21.17
C PHE A 505 -1.62 -12.80 -21.18
N ILE A 506 -1.02 -13.40 -20.13
CA ILE A 506 -0.84 -14.86 -20.04
C ILE A 506 -2.21 -15.56 -20.08
N ILE A 507 -3.14 -15.18 -19.20
CA ILE A 507 -4.44 -15.85 -19.15
C ILE A 507 -5.31 -15.52 -20.37
N GLY A 508 -5.15 -14.33 -20.96
CA GLY A 508 -5.84 -13.93 -22.18
C GLY A 508 -5.42 -14.77 -23.39
N TYR A 509 -4.16 -15.19 -23.47
CA TYR A 509 -3.69 -16.15 -24.49
C TYR A 509 -4.16 -17.58 -24.22
N ILE A 510 -4.19 -18.00 -22.96
CA ILE A 510 -4.59 -19.39 -22.62
C ILE A 510 -6.11 -19.58 -22.71
N LEU A 511 -6.90 -18.57 -22.32
CA LEU A 511 -8.36 -18.57 -22.33
C LEU A 511 -8.89 -17.38 -23.16
N PRO A 512 -8.75 -17.43 -24.50
CA PRO A 512 -9.24 -16.37 -25.37
C PRO A 512 -10.76 -16.24 -25.26
N GLY A 513 -11.26 -15.01 -25.35
CA GLY A 513 -12.71 -14.71 -25.34
C GLY A 513 -13.39 -14.84 -23.96
N LYS A 514 -12.64 -14.99 -22.86
CA LYS A 514 -13.23 -15.08 -21.50
C LYS A 514 -12.81 -13.92 -20.60
N PRO A 515 -13.45 -12.74 -20.74
CA PRO A 515 -13.07 -11.53 -19.99
C PRO A 515 -13.27 -11.69 -18.48
N ILE A 516 -14.31 -12.40 -18.04
CA ILE A 516 -14.58 -12.65 -16.62
C ILE A 516 -13.50 -13.55 -15.99
N ALA A 517 -13.10 -14.61 -16.68
CA ALA A 517 -12.03 -15.49 -16.22
C ALA A 517 -10.71 -14.71 -16.08
N ASN A 518 -10.42 -13.84 -17.05
CA ASN A 518 -9.26 -12.95 -17.01
C ASN A 518 -9.32 -11.99 -15.80
N LEU A 519 -10.48 -11.38 -15.55
CA LEU A 519 -10.69 -10.50 -14.41
C LEU A 519 -10.47 -11.24 -13.08
N LEU A 520 -11.04 -12.44 -12.90
CA LEU A 520 -10.85 -13.22 -11.67
C LEU A 520 -9.41 -13.70 -11.49
N PHE A 521 -8.73 -14.10 -12.56
CA PHE A 521 -7.31 -14.46 -12.52
C PHE A 521 -6.46 -13.29 -12.03
N LYS A 522 -6.71 -12.09 -12.57
CA LYS A 522 -6.07 -10.83 -12.13
C LYS A 522 -6.32 -10.55 -10.65
N ILE A 523 -7.57 -10.68 -10.19
CA ILE A 523 -7.94 -10.45 -8.78
C ILE A 523 -7.13 -11.37 -7.88
N TYR A 524 -7.20 -12.68 -8.10
CA TYR A 524 -6.51 -13.64 -7.23
C TYR A 524 -4.98 -13.53 -7.32
N GLY A 525 -4.44 -13.17 -8.47
CA GLY A 525 -3.00 -12.95 -8.64
C GLY A 525 -2.51 -11.67 -7.95
N ARG A 526 -3.21 -10.55 -8.12
CA ARG A 526 -2.74 -9.21 -7.72
C ARG A 526 -3.15 -8.85 -6.30
N ILE A 527 -4.44 -9.00 -6.00
CA ILE A 527 -5.05 -8.47 -4.78
C ILE A 527 -4.53 -9.23 -3.56
N SER A 528 -4.38 -10.55 -3.70
CA SER A 528 -3.78 -11.38 -2.64
C SER A 528 -2.35 -10.93 -2.31
N THR A 529 -1.55 -10.59 -3.32
CA THR A 529 -0.19 -10.05 -3.14
C THR A 529 -0.21 -8.70 -2.43
N ILE A 530 -1.10 -7.79 -2.85
CA ILE A 530 -1.23 -6.46 -2.23
C ILE A 530 -1.59 -6.56 -0.74
N HIS A 531 -2.61 -7.35 -0.42
CA HIS A 531 -3.03 -7.53 0.98
C HIS A 531 -1.95 -8.23 1.80
N ALA A 532 -1.26 -9.22 1.23
CA ALA A 532 -0.14 -9.85 1.90
C ALA A 532 0.93 -8.84 2.32
N LEU A 533 1.31 -7.93 1.42
CA LEU A 533 2.30 -6.88 1.71
C LEU A 533 1.79 -5.85 2.71
N SER A 534 0.51 -5.47 2.64
CA SER A 534 -0.11 -4.59 3.63
C SER A 534 -0.06 -5.22 5.03
N PHE A 535 -0.43 -6.50 5.15
CA PHE A 535 -0.40 -7.21 6.43
C PHE A 535 1.02 -7.43 6.96
N LEU A 536 1.99 -7.66 6.08
CA LEU A 536 3.41 -7.73 6.45
C LEU A 536 3.93 -6.38 6.96
N SER A 537 3.53 -5.28 6.32
CA SER A 537 3.83 -3.93 6.81
C SER A 537 3.27 -3.71 8.21
N ASP A 538 2.01 -4.07 8.44
CA ASP A 538 1.36 -3.98 9.74
C ASP A 538 2.04 -4.86 10.81
N LEU A 539 2.43 -6.09 10.45
CA LEU A 539 3.18 -6.99 11.33
C LEU A 539 4.55 -6.38 11.70
N LYS A 540 5.23 -5.70 10.76
CA LYS A 540 6.47 -4.97 11.06
C LYS A 540 6.22 -3.76 11.97
N LEU A 541 5.13 -3.01 11.76
CA LEU A 541 4.75 -1.94 12.68
C LEU A 541 4.51 -2.47 14.09
N GLY A 542 3.79 -3.59 14.22
CA GLY A 542 3.58 -4.29 15.49
C GLY A 542 4.89 -4.74 16.14
N HIS A 543 5.87 -5.20 15.34
CA HIS A 543 7.20 -5.57 15.79
C HIS A 543 7.97 -4.34 16.35
N TYR A 544 7.93 -3.19 15.66
CA TYR A 544 8.54 -1.95 16.14
C TYR A 544 7.87 -1.38 17.38
N MET A 545 6.57 -1.58 17.53
CA MET A 545 5.80 -1.07 18.66
C MET A 545 5.65 -2.08 19.81
N LYS A 546 6.27 -3.26 19.69
CA LYS A 546 6.25 -4.35 20.68
C LYS A 546 4.83 -4.76 21.06
N ILE A 547 3.98 -4.89 20.04
CA ILE A 547 2.62 -5.39 20.17
C ILE A 547 2.65 -6.92 20.15
N PRO A 548 1.97 -7.61 21.09
CA PRO A 548 1.94 -9.07 21.12
C PRO A 548 1.48 -9.65 19.76
N PRO A 549 2.22 -10.59 19.15
CA PRO A 549 1.91 -11.12 17.82
C PRO A 549 0.51 -11.74 17.70
N ARG A 550 0.01 -12.37 18.77
CA ARG A 550 -1.34 -12.94 18.79
C ARG A 550 -2.42 -11.86 18.74
N CYS A 551 -2.21 -10.73 19.41
CA CYS A 551 -3.12 -9.59 19.35
C CYS A 551 -3.14 -8.99 17.93
N MET A 552 -1.97 -8.88 17.29
CA MET A 552 -1.87 -8.46 15.89
C MET A 552 -2.66 -9.39 14.97
N PHE A 553 -2.46 -10.71 15.09
CA PHE A 553 -3.20 -11.70 14.29
C PHE A 553 -4.72 -11.60 14.50
N THR A 554 -5.18 -11.51 15.74
CA THR A 554 -6.62 -11.38 16.03
C THR A 554 -7.19 -10.06 15.49
N ALA A 555 -6.49 -8.94 15.66
CA ALA A 555 -6.96 -7.64 15.14
C ALA A 555 -7.07 -7.64 13.62
N GLN A 556 -6.11 -8.27 12.95
CA GLN A 556 -6.10 -8.45 11.51
C GLN A 556 -7.20 -9.41 11.02
N VAL A 557 -7.36 -10.58 11.63
CA VAL A 557 -8.32 -11.61 11.18
C VAL A 557 -9.77 -11.26 11.52
N CYS A 558 -10.03 -10.55 12.62
CA CYS A 558 -11.39 -10.16 13.01
C CYS A 558 -11.98 -9.02 12.16
N HIS A 559 -11.15 -8.37 11.34
CA HIS A 559 -11.59 -7.47 10.29
C HIS A 559 -12.01 -8.29 9.06
#